data_AF-A0A0C1Y083-F1
#
_entry.id   AF-A0A0C1Y083-F1
#
_cell.length_a   1.000
_cell.length_b   1.000
_cell.length_c   1.000
_cell.angle_alpha   90.00
_cell.angle_beta   90.00
_cell.angle_gamma   90.00
#
_symmetry.space_group_name_H-M   'P 1'
#
loop_
_entity.id
_entity.type
_entity.pdbx_description
1 polymer ?
#
loop_
_entity_poly.entity_id
_entity_poly.type
_entity_poly.pdbx_seq_one_letter_code
_entity_poly.pdbx_strand_id
1 'polypeptide(L)' 'MKPIVLLLAAAAVLLSGCSEPDQKKTSDNTNRHDVAPWQGAKDLYVVNGWTPGNQGSWENQIRSRGQLQNEYVKTN' A
#
# COMPACT_ATOMS: atom_id res chain seq x y z
N MET A 1 -6.12 48.20 -2.64
CA MET A 1 -4.95 47.38 -3.06
C MET A 1 -4.71 46.18 -2.15
N LYS A 2 -4.60 46.32 -0.82
CA LYS A 2 -4.44 45.19 0.13
C LYS A 2 -5.51 44.08 0.10
N PRO A 3 -6.83 44.35 -0.02
CA PRO A 3 -7.83 43.27 0.00
C PRO A 3 -7.88 42.45 -1.29
N ILE A 4 -7.61 43.08 -2.44
CA ILE A 4 -7.60 42.40 -3.74
C ILE A 4 -6.42 41.42 -3.83
N VAL A 5 -5.26 41.80 -3.31
CA VAL A 5 -4.07 40.92 -3.26
C VAL A 5 -4.33 39.69 -2.38
N LEU A 6 -4.98 39.86 -1.23
CA LEU A 6 -5.37 38.74 -0.35
C LEU A 6 -6.34 37.78 -1.03
N LEU A 7 -7.30 38.30 -1.78
CA LEU A 7 -8.32 37.50 -2.46
C LEU A 7 -7.73 36.69 -3.63
N LEU A 8 -6.78 37.29 -4.36
CA LEU A 8 -6.02 36.59 -5.41
C LEU A 8 -5.10 35.50 -4.85
N ALA A 9 -4.44 35.77 -3.72
CA ALA A 9 -3.61 34.77 -3.04
C ALA A 9 -4.44 33.58 -2.56
N ALA A 10 -5.63 33.82 -1.97
CA ALA A 10 -6.53 32.76 -1.54
C ALA A 10 -7.04 31.92 -2.73
N ALA A 11 -7.38 32.55 -3.86
CA ALA A 11 -7.80 31.84 -5.06
C ALA A 11 -6.68 30.94 -5.64
N ALA A 12 -5.43 31.40 -5.62
CA ALA A 12 -4.29 30.61 -6.10
C ALA A 12 -4.06 29.34 -5.26
N VAL A 13 -4.25 29.41 -3.94
CA VAL A 13 -4.10 28.23 -3.05
C VAL A 13 -5.19 27.19 -3.33
N LEU A 14 -6.44 27.62 -3.57
CA LEU A 14 -7.54 26.69 -3.87
C LEU A 14 -7.35 25.93 -5.20
N LEU A 15 -6.68 26.53 -6.19
CA LEU A 15 -6.38 25.89 -7.47
C LEU A 15 -5.28 24.81 -7.38
N SER A 16 -4.44 24.83 -6.32
CA SER A 16 -3.40 23.81 -6.11
C SER A 16 -3.93 22.45 -5.64
N GLY A 17 -5.22 22.34 -5.31
CA GLY A 17 -5.85 21.08 -4.89
C GLY A 17 -5.96 20.03 -6.02
N CYS A 18 -5.88 20.43 -7.29
CA CYS A 18 -5.97 19.52 -8.43
C CYS A 18 -4.61 19.07 -8.99
N SER A 19 -3.48 19.46 -8.40
CA SER A 19 -2.15 19.10 -8.91
C SER A 19 -1.62 17.81 -8.28
N GLU A 20 -2.39 16.73 -8.33
CA GLU A 20 -1.90 15.44 -7.84
C GLU A 20 -0.71 14.99 -8.73
N PRO A 21 0.44 14.61 -8.14
CA PRO A 21 1.54 14.08 -8.92
C PRO A 21 1.11 12.81 -9.65
N ASP A 22 1.74 12.55 -10.80
CA ASP A 22 1.45 11.38 -11.60
C ASP A 22 1.61 10.09 -10.76
N GLN A 23 0.51 9.39 -10.54
CA GLN A 23 0.48 8.13 -9.78
C GLN A 23 0.98 6.93 -10.59
N LYS A 24 1.40 7.12 -11.84
CA LYS A 24 1.99 6.04 -12.63
C LYS A 24 3.24 5.53 -11.94
N LYS A 25 3.35 4.21 -11.85
CA LYS A 25 4.57 3.54 -11.41
C LYS A 25 5.64 3.71 -12.50
N THR A 26 6.53 4.69 -12.34
CA THR A 26 7.72 4.88 -13.15
C THR A 26 8.89 4.06 -12.58
N SER A 27 9.99 4.02 -13.32
CA SER A 27 11.28 3.55 -12.81
C SER A 27 11.71 4.26 -11.53
N ASP A 28 11.39 5.55 -11.40
CA ASP A 28 11.98 6.42 -10.37
C ASP A 28 11.12 6.49 -9.10
N ASN A 29 9.84 6.12 -9.18
CA ASN A 29 8.93 6.03 -8.04
C ASN A 29 8.50 4.58 -7.71
N THR A 30 9.03 3.58 -8.43
CA THR A 30 8.86 2.16 -8.08
C THR A 30 9.74 1.81 -6.90
N ASN A 31 9.14 1.34 -5.81
CA ASN A 31 9.85 0.55 -4.82
C ASN A 31 10.30 -0.78 -5.48
N ARG A 32 11.59 -0.84 -5.87
CA ARG A 32 12.27 -2.02 -6.45
C ARG A 32 12.98 -2.86 -5.39
N HIS A 33 12.63 -2.73 -4.11
CA HIS A 33 13.18 -3.62 -3.08
C HIS A 33 12.55 -5.01 -3.22
N ASP A 34 12.85 -5.67 -4.35
CA ASP A 34 12.45 -7.03 -4.69
C ASP A 34 13.21 -7.97 -3.76
N VAL A 35 12.70 -8.10 -2.54
CA VAL A 35 13.10 -9.11 -1.58
C VAL A 35 12.07 -10.21 -1.60
N ALA A 36 12.47 -11.40 -1.15
CA ALA A 36 11.53 -12.49 -1.06
C ALA A 36 10.34 -12.09 -0.16
N PRO A 37 9.08 -12.48 -0.49
CA PRO A 37 7.90 -12.01 0.24
C PRO A 37 7.93 -12.26 1.75
N TRP A 38 8.57 -13.35 2.19
CA TRP A 38 8.74 -13.67 3.61
C TRP A 38 9.74 -12.77 4.35
N GLN A 39 10.58 -12.01 3.64
CA GLN A 39 11.56 -11.06 4.18
C GLN A 39 11.00 -9.63 4.28
N GLY A 40 9.83 -9.36 3.70
CA GLY A 40 9.27 -8.00 3.60
C GLY A 40 8.68 -7.46 4.91
N ALA A 41 8.23 -8.33 5.81
CA ALA A 41 7.67 -7.92 7.09
C ALA A 41 8.77 -7.43 8.04
N LYS A 42 8.74 -6.13 8.37
CA LYS A 42 9.65 -5.49 9.33
C LYS A 42 8.93 -4.96 10.57
N ASP A 43 7.60 -5.06 10.58
CA ASP A 43 6.75 -4.40 11.54
C ASP A 43 6.19 -5.41 12.55
N LEU A 44 5.92 -4.96 13.77
CA LEU A 44 5.35 -5.80 14.84
C LEU A 44 3.88 -6.19 14.57
N TYR A 45 3.23 -5.59 13.57
CA TYR A 45 1.83 -5.81 13.23
C TYR A 45 1.64 -6.92 12.20
N VAL A 46 2.30 -8.06 12.40
CA VAL A 46 2.05 -9.26 11.60
C VAL A 46 0.86 -10.04 12.15
N VAL A 47 0.15 -10.74 11.25
CA VAL A 47 -0.95 -11.63 11.65
C VAL A 47 -0.44 -12.69 12.62
N ASN A 48 -1.27 -13.05 13.60
CA ASN A 48 -0.93 -14.11 14.54
C ASN A 48 -0.61 -15.44 13.81
N GLY A 49 0.44 -16.13 14.26
CA GLY A 49 0.96 -17.35 13.62
C GLY A 49 1.89 -17.11 12.42
N TRP A 50 2.09 -15.85 11.99
CA TRP A 50 3.15 -15.50 11.04
C TRP A 50 4.43 -15.06 11.78
N THR A 51 5.57 -15.63 11.40
CA THR A 51 6.90 -15.21 11.86
C THR A 51 7.64 -14.49 10.73
N PRO A 52 8.00 -13.19 10.90
CA PRO A 52 8.79 -12.44 9.93
C PRO A 52 10.12 -13.14 9.59
N GLY A 53 10.50 -13.14 8.31
CA GLY A 53 11.72 -13.80 7.83
C GLY A 53 11.62 -15.32 7.68
N ASN A 54 10.56 -15.96 8.19
CA ASN A 54 10.36 -17.40 8.08
C ASN A 54 9.48 -17.74 6.86
N GLN A 55 10.08 -18.40 5.86
CA GLN A 55 9.38 -18.81 4.64
C GLN A 55 8.23 -19.78 4.91
N GLY A 56 8.44 -20.83 5.71
CA GLY A 56 7.41 -21.83 5.98
C GLY A 56 6.17 -21.25 6.67
N SER A 57 6.38 -20.35 7.63
CA SER A 57 5.32 -19.61 8.29
C SER A 57 4.54 -18.72 7.32
N TRP A 58 5.24 -18.03 6.41
CA TRP A 58 4.63 -17.23 5.35
C TRP A 58 3.79 -18.11 4.40
N GLU A 59 4.33 -19.22 3.91
CA GLU A 59 3.62 -20.12 2.99
C GLU A 59 2.37 -20.73 3.63
N ASN A 60 2.44 -21.12 4.91
CA ASN A 60 1.30 -21.66 5.64
C ASN A 60 0.17 -20.63 5.75
N GLN A 61 0.50 -19.37 6.01
CA GLN A 61 -0.46 -18.27 6.01
C GLN A 61 -1.12 -18.08 4.64
N ILE A 62 -0.33 -18.05 3.57
CA ILE A 62 -0.85 -17.90 2.20
C ILE A 62 -1.76 -19.06 1.82
N ARG A 63 -1.36 -20.32 2.10
CA ARG A 63 -2.19 -21.49 1.82
C ARG A 63 -3.49 -21.44 2.62
N SER A 64 -3.42 -21.17 3.93
CA SER A 64 -4.61 -21.12 4.78
C SER A 64 -5.60 -20.06 4.32
N ARG A 65 -5.11 -18.87 3.91
CA ARG A 65 -5.96 -17.80 3.37
C ARG A 65 -6.59 -18.20 2.05
N GLY A 66 -5.82 -18.82 1.16
CA GLY A 66 -6.30 -19.28 -0.14
C GLY A 66 -7.40 -20.34 -0.02
N GLN A 67 -7.34 -21.23 0.98
CA GLN A 67 -8.43 -22.18 1.23
C GLN A 67 -9.75 -21.49 1.58
N LEU A 68 -9.72 -20.40 2.35
CA LEU A 68 -10.93 -19.67 2.77
C LEU A 68 -11.52 -18.78 1.67
N GLN A 69 -10.80 -18.56 0.58
CA GLN A 69 -11.21 -17.73 -0.55
C GLN A 69 -11.56 -18.56 -1.79
N ASN A 70 -11.52 -19.89 -1.69
CA ASN A 70 -11.82 -20.77 -2.81
C ASN A 70 -13.33 -21.06 -2.85
N GLU A 71 -14.00 -20.63 -3.92
CA GLU A 71 -15.44 -20.86 -4.13
C GLU A 71 -15.78 -22.34 -4.34
N TYR A 72 -14.78 -23.19 -4.60
CA TYR A 72 -14.93 -24.64 -4.74
C TYR A 72 -14.75 -25.42 -3.44
N VAL A 73 -14.65 -24.75 -2.28
CA VAL A 73 -14.73 -25.45 -0.99
C VAL A 73 -16.15 -26.00 -0.87
N LYS A 74 -16.32 -27.24 -1.32
CA LYS A 74 -17.56 -27.99 -1.19
C LYS A 74 -17.81 -28.20 0.30
N THR A 75 -18.68 -27.39 0.89
CA THR A 75 -19.34 -27.70 2.15
C THR A 75 -20.25 -28.90 1.87
N ASN A 76 -19.91 -30.04 2.45
CA ASN A 76 -20.72 -31.26 2.45
C ASN A 76 -21.48 -31.34 3.76
#